data_AF-A0A1I9HZQ3-F1
#
_entry.id   AF-A0A1I9HZQ3-F1
#
_cell.length_a   1.000
_cell.length_b   1.000
_cell.length_c   1.000
_cell.angle_alpha   90.00
_cell.angle_beta   90.00
_cell.angle_gamma   90.00
#
_symmetry.space_group_name_H-M   'P 1'
#
loop_
_entity.id
_entity.type
_entity.pdbx_description
1 polymer ?
#
loop_
_entity_poly.entity_id
_entity_poly.type
_entity_poly.pdbx_seq_one_letter_code
_entity_poly.pdbx_strand_id
1 'polypeptide(L)'
;MKALLLIYVYLACTGLSKAAMTEAQYKAGAKLIRKTCISKSKVDAGKVEALRKGEWPEEKALMCYLYCVLASYKVVTPENTLDVENGVKALNAQAPESIRDAAIISTKNCKDSAKTTSDKCKAAYEISSCVYNDNPANYFLP
;
A
#
# COMPACT_ATOMS: atom_id res chain seq x y z
N MET A 1 -29.37 -29.26 -19.31
CA MET A 1 -28.62 -29.35 -18.03
C MET A 1 -27.31 -28.56 -18.04
N LYS A 2 -26.40 -28.75 -19.00
CA LYS A 2 -25.15 -27.96 -19.11
C LYS A 2 -25.40 -26.44 -19.28
N ALA A 3 -26.38 -26.04 -20.08
CA ALA A 3 -26.75 -24.63 -20.26
C ALA A 3 -27.31 -23.97 -18.99
N LEU A 4 -28.06 -24.72 -18.17
CA LEU A 4 -28.61 -24.23 -16.90
C LEU A 4 -27.51 -24.06 -15.84
N LEU A 5 -26.51 -24.94 -15.83
CA LEU A 5 -25.32 -24.80 -15.00
C LEU A 5 -24.48 -23.58 -15.40
N LEU A 6 -24.34 -23.30 -16.70
CA LEU A 6 -23.62 -22.13 -17.20
C LEU A 6 -24.35 -20.82 -16.85
N ILE A 7 -25.68 -20.80 -16.93
CA ILE A 7 -26.50 -19.64 -16.51
C ILE A 7 -26.42 -19.43 -15.00
N TYR A 8 -26.42 -20.51 -14.20
CA TYR A 8 -26.28 -20.40 -12.75
C TYR A 8 -24.89 -19.90 -12.31
N VAL A 9 -23.82 -20.34 -12.98
CA VAL A 9 -22.46 -19.82 -12.78
C VAL A 9 -22.36 -18.35 -13.20
N TYR A 10 -23.01 -17.96 -14.30
CA TYR A 10 -23.03 -16.58 -14.77
C TYR A 10 -23.79 -15.65 -13.81
N LEU A 11 -24.95 -16.08 -13.30
CA LEU A 11 -25.71 -15.34 -12.28
C LEU A 11 -24.97 -15.26 -10.94
N ALA A 12 -24.27 -16.33 -10.53
CA ALA A 12 -23.43 -16.32 -9.33
C ALA A 12 -22.25 -15.34 -9.44
N CYS A 13 -21.66 -15.20 -10.64
CA CYS A 13 -20.63 -14.19 -10.91
C CYS A 13 -21.15 -12.75 -10.83
N THR A 14 -22.40 -12.49 -11.24
CA THR A 14 -23.00 -11.14 -11.17
C THR A 14 -23.41 -10.74 -9.75
N GLY A 15 -23.69 -11.71 -8.86
CA GLY A 15 -24.13 -11.48 -7.49
C GLY A 15 -23.02 -11.08 -6.50
N LEU A 16 -21.75 -11.23 -6.85
CA LEU A 16 -20.58 -10.87 -6.02
C LEU A 16 -19.97 -9.51 -6.41
N SER A 17 -20.82 -8.54 -6.72
CA SER A 17 -20.37 -7.18 -7.07
C SER A 17 -20.23 -6.31 -5.80
N LYS A 18 -19.44 -6.75 -4.82
CA LYS A 18 -18.84 -5.85 -3.82
C LYS A 18 -17.33 -5.92 -4.02
N ALA A 19 -16.84 -5.00 -4.84
CA ALA A 19 -15.45 -4.92 -5.31
C ALA A 19 -14.48 -4.36 -4.24
N ALA A 20 -14.61 -4.81 -2.99
CA ALA A 20 -13.66 -4.54 -1.92
C ALA A 20 -13.19 -5.87 -1.35
N MET A 21 -11.87 -6.05 -1.21
CA MET A 21 -11.34 -7.24 -0.54
C MET A 21 -11.86 -7.35 0.89
N THR A 22 -12.12 -8.57 1.34
CA THR A 22 -12.41 -8.81 2.77
C THR A 22 -11.19 -8.43 3.63
N GLU A 23 -11.39 -8.10 4.90
CA GLU A 23 -10.26 -7.78 5.80
C GLU A 23 -9.20 -8.89 5.85
N ALA A 24 -9.64 -10.15 5.81
CA ALA A 24 -8.74 -11.30 5.82
C ALA A 24 -7.87 -11.33 4.55
N GLN A 25 -8.45 -11.04 3.38
CA GLN A 25 -7.73 -10.94 2.12
C GLN A 25 -6.75 -9.77 2.12
N TYR A 26 -7.16 -8.61 2.63
CA TYR A 26 -6.29 -7.44 2.78
C TYR A 26 -5.08 -7.75 3.69
N LYS A 27 -5.32 -8.31 4.88
CA LYS A 27 -4.25 -8.66 5.83
C LYS A 27 -3.29 -9.70 5.25
N ALA A 28 -3.81 -10.69 4.52
CA ALA A 28 -2.97 -11.69 3.85
C ALA A 28 -2.11 -11.07 2.73
N GLY A 29 -2.69 -10.17 1.92
CA GLY A 29 -1.98 -9.43 0.87
C GLY A 29 -0.88 -8.53 1.44
N ALA A 30 -1.20 -7.75 2.48
CA ALA A 30 -0.23 -6.92 3.18
C ALA A 30 0.94 -7.76 3.73
N LYS A 31 0.65 -8.89 4.39
CA LYS A 31 1.67 -9.82 4.89
C LYS A 31 2.58 -10.36 3.78
N LEU A 32 2.02 -10.67 2.62
CA LEU A 32 2.78 -11.15 1.46
C LEU A 32 3.70 -10.07 0.90
N ILE A 33 3.20 -8.85 0.72
CA ILE A 33 3.98 -7.68 0.25
C ILE A 33 5.13 -7.43 1.23
N ARG A 34 4.83 -7.35 2.53
CA ARG A 34 5.83 -7.18 3.59
C ARG A 34 6.96 -8.21 3.48
N LYS A 35 6.61 -9.51 3.46
CA LYS A 35 7.61 -10.60 3.37
C LYS A 35 8.46 -10.49 2.12
N THR A 36 7.82 -10.18 0.99
CA THR A 36 8.50 -10.01 -0.30
C THR A 36 9.48 -8.85 -0.26
N CYS A 37 9.06 -7.70 0.27
CA CYS A 37 9.88 -6.50 0.31
C CYS A 37 11.00 -6.60 1.33
N ILE A 38 10.80 -7.26 2.47
CA ILE A 38 11.89 -7.58 3.42
C ILE A 38 12.95 -8.43 2.70
N SER A 39 12.54 -9.49 2.02
CA SER A 39 13.46 -10.37 1.30
C SER A 39 14.23 -9.67 0.18
N LYS A 40 13.57 -8.77 -0.57
CA LYS A 40 14.19 -8.01 -1.67
C LYS A 40 15.16 -6.94 -1.19
N SER A 41 14.79 -6.20 -0.15
CA SER A 41 15.59 -5.09 0.39
C SER A 41 16.71 -5.55 1.33
N LYS A 42 16.61 -6.78 1.86
CA LYS A 42 17.49 -7.30 2.92
C LYS A 42 17.46 -6.47 4.21
N VAL A 43 16.39 -5.68 4.42
CA VAL A 43 16.19 -4.94 5.66
C VAL A 43 15.94 -5.89 6.83
N ASP A 44 16.42 -5.51 8.01
CA ASP A 44 16.04 -6.18 9.25
C ASP A 44 14.53 -6.01 9.53
N ALA A 45 13.86 -7.09 9.90
CA ALA A 45 12.41 -7.07 10.12
C ALA A 45 12.01 -6.20 11.31
N GLY A 46 12.88 -6.08 12.33
CA GLY A 46 12.69 -5.21 13.48
C GLY A 46 12.69 -3.73 13.11
N LYS A 47 13.52 -3.32 12.14
CA LYS A 47 13.52 -1.96 11.58
C LYS A 47 12.22 -1.62 10.86
N VAL A 48 11.59 -2.59 10.20
CA VAL A 48 10.26 -2.39 9.60
C VAL A 48 9.18 -2.26 10.67
N GLU A 49 9.25 -3.02 11.78
CA GLU A 49 8.30 -2.83 12.89
C GLU A 49 8.49 -1.49 13.61
N ALA A 50 9.71 -0.97 13.65
CA ALA A 50 10.03 0.32 14.25
C ALA A 50 9.26 1.48 13.58
N LEU A 51 8.99 1.40 12.27
CA LEU A 51 8.21 2.39 11.53
C LEU A 51 6.83 2.62 12.14
N ARG A 52 6.15 1.56 12.62
CA ARG A 52 4.82 1.68 13.28
C ARG A 52 4.88 2.38 14.63
N LYS A 53 6.06 2.48 15.22
CA LYS A 53 6.31 3.18 16.49
C LYS A 53 6.76 4.63 16.26
N GLY A 54 6.85 5.06 15.00
CA GLY A 54 7.38 6.38 14.64
C GLY A 54 8.90 6.45 14.69
N GLU A 55 9.59 5.31 14.68
CA GLU A 55 11.03 5.26 14.55
C GLU A 55 11.39 5.13 13.07
N TRP A 56 12.00 6.17 12.51
CA TRP A 56 12.33 6.27 11.09
C TRP A 56 13.85 6.35 10.91
N PRO A 57 14.57 5.22 10.96
CA PRO A 57 16.02 5.22 10.75
C PRO A 57 16.33 5.40 9.26
N GLU A 58 17.31 6.24 8.96
CA GLU A 58 17.74 6.52 7.59
C GLU A 58 18.71 5.45 7.04
N GLU A 59 18.22 4.21 6.94
CA GLU A 59 18.99 3.09 6.42
C GLU A 59 18.55 2.77 4.98
N LYS A 60 19.52 2.63 4.05
CA LYS A 60 19.23 2.39 2.63
C LYS A 60 18.33 1.17 2.40
N ALA A 61 18.54 0.09 3.14
CA ALA A 61 17.71 -1.10 3.05
C ALA A 61 16.24 -0.81 3.43
N LEU A 62 16.00 -0.06 4.50
CA LEU A 62 14.65 0.33 4.93
C LEU A 62 13.98 1.29 3.94
N MET A 63 14.73 2.27 3.43
CA MET A 63 14.24 3.16 2.38
C MET A 63 13.80 2.38 1.13
N CYS A 64 14.61 1.40 0.71
CA CYS A 64 14.29 0.57 -0.45
C CYS A 64 13.18 -0.47 -0.17
N TYR A 65 12.99 -0.87 1.09
CA TYR A 65 11.81 -1.61 1.52
C TYR A 65 10.54 -0.80 1.25
N LEU A 66 10.50 0.46 1.68
CA LEU A 66 9.37 1.35 1.46
C LEU A 66 9.09 1.58 -0.03
N TYR A 67 10.14 1.76 -0.84
CA TYR A 67 9.98 1.81 -2.29
C TYR A 67 9.35 0.53 -2.85
N CYS A 68 9.80 -0.65 -2.42
CA CYS A 68 9.20 -1.92 -2.84
C CYS A 68 7.72 -2.01 -2.48
N VAL A 69 7.33 -1.55 -1.29
CA VAL A 69 5.93 -1.54 -0.85
C VAL A 69 5.09 -0.62 -1.75
N LEU A 70 5.49 0.63 -1.93
CA LEU A 70 4.75 1.59 -2.75
C LEU A 70 4.70 1.15 -4.23
N ALA A 71 5.79 0.62 -4.76
CA ALA A 71 5.83 0.07 -6.12
C ALA A 71 4.92 -1.16 -6.27
N SER A 72 4.78 -2.00 -5.24
CA SER A 72 3.87 -3.16 -5.26
C SER A 72 2.40 -2.73 -5.37
N TYR A 73 2.05 -1.59 -4.80
CA TYR A 73 0.73 -0.96 -4.96
C TYR A 73 0.59 -0.12 -6.24
N LYS A 74 1.67 0.05 -7.00
CA LYS A 74 1.72 0.89 -8.22
C LYS A 74 1.36 2.35 -7.94
N VAL A 75 1.84 2.89 -6.82
CA VAL A 75 1.56 4.28 -6.39
C VAL A 75 2.79 5.20 -6.49
N VAL A 76 3.80 4.80 -7.26
CA VAL A 76 5.00 5.59 -7.52
C VAL A 76 5.07 5.88 -9.02
N THR A 77 5.20 7.15 -9.38
CA THR A 77 5.37 7.57 -10.78
C THR A 77 6.77 7.22 -11.30
N PRO A 78 7.01 7.27 -12.62
CA PRO A 78 8.36 7.15 -13.18
C PRO A 78 9.36 8.19 -12.62
N GLU A 79 8.87 9.36 -12.20
CA GLU A 79 9.65 10.46 -11.61
C GLU A 79 9.88 10.28 -10.10
N ASN A 80 9.56 9.12 -9.53
CA ASN A 80 9.69 8.81 -8.11
C ASN A 80 8.85 9.71 -7.18
N THR A 81 7.70 10.21 -7.65
CA THR A 81 6.73 10.93 -6.82
C THR A 81 5.53 10.05 -6.49
N LEU A 82 4.70 10.50 -5.54
CA LEU A 82 3.46 9.79 -5.19
C LEU A 82 2.43 9.94 -6.32
N ASP A 83 1.95 8.82 -6.84
CA ASP A 83 0.82 8.79 -7.78
C ASP A 83 -0.49 8.79 -6.97
N VAL A 84 -1.02 9.99 -6.74
CA VAL A 84 -2.24 10.18 -5.92
C VAL A 84 -3.45 9.51 -6.56
N GLU A 85 -3.57 9.55 -7.89
CA GLU A 85 -4.72 8.96 -8.60
C GLU A 85 -4.72 7.45 -8.43
N ASN A 86 -3.61 6.79 -8.74
CA ASN A 86 -3.48 5.35 -8.54
C ASN A 86 -3.51 4.97 -7.05
N GLY A 87 -3.01 5.82 -6.16
CA GLY A 87 -3.12 5.64 -4.71
C GLY A 87 -4.58 5.57 -4.24
N VAL A 88 -5.40 6.57 -4.61
CA VAL A 88 -6.82 6.59 -4.28
C VAL A 88 -7.56 5.40 -4.90
N LYS A 89 -7.24 5.05 -6.15
CA LYS A 89 -7.83 3.89 -6.83
C LYS A 89 -7.47 2.57 -6.13
N ALA A 90 -6.22 2.39 -5.72
CA ALA A 90 -5.77 1.22 -5.00
C ALA A 90 -6.46 1.09 -3.65
N LEU A 91 -6.58 2.19 -2.90
CA LEU A 91 -7.26 2.22 -1.61
C LEU A 91 -8.75 1.89 -1.74
N ASN A 92 -9.44 2.45 -2.73
CA ASN A 92 -10.86 2.13 -2.98
C ASN A 92 -11.08 0.65 -3.30
N ALA A 93 -10.16 0.01 -4.01
CA ALA A 93 -10.28 -1.39 -4.40
C ALA A 93 -9.84 -2.38 -3.30
N GLN A 94 -8.86 -2.01 -2.47
CA GLN A 94 -8.13 -2.96 -1.63
C GLN A 94 -8.22 -2.68 -0.13
N ALA A 95 -8.35 -1.42 0.30
CA ALA A 95 -8.31 -1.09 1.71
C ALA A 95 -9.64 -1.45 2.39
N PRO A 96 -9.60 -1.96 3.63
CA PRO A 96 -10.81 -2.17 4.40
C PRO A 96 -11.46 -0.84 4.77
N GLU A 97 -12.80 -0.86 4.91
CA GLU A 97 -13.61 0.34 5.15
C GLU A 97 -13.12 1.16 6.36
N SER A 98 -12.62 0.49 7.40
CA SER A 98 -12.16 1.10 8.65
C SER A 98 -10.99 2.07 8.50
N ILE A 99 -10.15 1.93 7.46
CA ILE A 99 -8.97 2.79 7.26
C ILE A 99 -8.97 3.51 5.91
N ARG A 100 -9.86 3.13 4.97
CA ARG A 100 -9.81 3.59 3.59
C ARG A 100 -9.85 5.11 3.48
N ASP A 101 -10.82 5.74 4.12
CA ASP A 101 -11.05 7.19 3.96
C ASP A 101 -9.90 7.99 4.60
N ALA A 102 -9.41 7.54 5.77
CA ALA A 102 -8.22 8.09 6.41
C ALA A 102 -6.98 7.97 5.51
N ALA A 103 -6.75 6.79 4.93
CA ALA A 103 -5.65 6.55 4.02
C ALA A 103 -5.73 7.41 2.74
N ILE A 104 -6.94 7.65 2.22
CA ILE A 104 -7.17 8.53 1.06
C ILE A 104 -6.79 9.97 1.39
N ILE A 105 -7.16 10.45 2.59
CA ILE A 105 -6.81 11.80 3.05
C ILE A 105 -5.29 11.94 3.16
N SER A 106 -4.61 11.01 3.85
CA SER A 106 -3.15 11.05 3.98
C SER A 106 -2.44 10.97 2.61
N THR A 107 -2.95 10.15 1.69
CA THR A 107 -2.43 10.07 0.30
C THR A 107 -2.50 11.43 -0.40
N LYS A 108 -3.60 12.17 -0.24
CA LYS A 108 -3.78 13.50 -0.85
C LYS A 108 -2.90 14.55 -0.19
N ASN A 109 -2.81 14.54 1.15
CA ASN A 109 -1.99 15.49 1.91
C ASN A 109 -0.50 15.32 1.61
N CYS A 110 -0.07 14.09 1.33
CA CYS A 110 1.33 13.76 1.05
C CYS A 110 1.73 13.81 -0.43
N LYS A 111 0.91 14.39 -1.32
CA LYS A 111 1.16 14.42 -2.78
C LYS A 111 2.56 14.96 -3.15
N ASP A 112 3.03 16.00 -2.45
CA ASP A 112 4.29 16.70 -2.75
C ASP A 112 5.42 16.32 -1.78
N SER A 113 5.27 15.21 -1.04
CA SER A 113 6.19 14.82 0.03
C SER A 113 7.57 14.37 -0.46
N ALA A 114 7.66 13.77 -1.65
CA ALA A 114 8.93 13.39 -2.26
C ALA A 114 9.73 14.64 -2.67
N LYS A 115 10.85 14.88 -1.99
CA LYS A 115 11.81 15.96 -2.27
C LYS A 115 13.05 15.43 -2.98
N THR A 116 13.44 14.18 -2.72
CA THR A 116 14.65 13.57 -3.28
C THR A 116 14.31 12.58 -4.39
N THR A 117 13.75 13.07 -5.50
CA THR A 117 13.29 12.22 -6.63
C THR A 117 14.41 11.55 -7.42
N SER A 118 15.67 11.98 -7.26
CA SER A 118 16.85 11.33 -7.84
C SER A 118 17.17 9.98 -7.19
N ASP A 119 16.68 9.73 -5.97
CA ASP A 119 16.81 8.45 -5.26
C ASP A 119 15.42 7.91 -4.92
N LYS A 120 14.95 6.95 -5.71
CA LYS A 120 13.65 6.30 -5.52
C LYS A 120 13.41 5.75 -4.11
N CYS A 121 14.47 5.29 -3.42
CA CYS A 121 14.33 4.77 -2.07
C CYS A 121 14.15 5.92 -1.06
N LYS A 122 14.91 7.01 -1.21
CA LYS A 122 14.77 8.19 -0.35
C LYS A 122 13.41 8.88 -0.59
N ALA A 123 12.99 9.01 -1.84
CA ALA A 123 11.67 9.52 -2.17
C ALA A 123 10.54 8.69 -1.54
N ALA A 124 10.61 7.36 -1.63
CA ALA A 124 9.64 6.48 -0.99
C ALA A 124 9.63 6.59 0.54
N TYR A 125 10.79 6.82 1.15
CA TYR A 125 10.91 7.09 2.58
C TYR A 125 10.22 8.41 2.96
N GLU A 126 10.47 9.48 2.22
CA GLU A 126 9.82 10.79 2.44
C GLU A 126 8.30 10.68 2.32
N ILE A 127 7.81 10.01 1.27
CA ILE A 127 6.38 9.72 1.07
C ILE A 127 5.79 8.96 2.26
N SER A 128 6.41 7.84 2.62
CA SER A 128 5.88 6.97 3.67
C SER A 128 5.91 7.65 5.05
N SER A 129 6.94 8.46 5.31
CA SER A 129 7.08 9.22 6.56
C SER A 129 6.02 10.32 6.65
N CYS A 130 5.70 10.99 5.54
CA CYS A 130 4.59 11.94 5.49
C CYS A 130 3.26 11.23 5.82
N VAL A 131 2.99 10.09 5.20
CA VAL A 131 1.75 9.33 5.43
C VAL A 131 1.61 8.92 6.90
N TYR A 132 2.71 8.52 7.53
CA TYR A 132 2.73 8.25 8.97
C TYR A 132 2.46 9.51 9.79
N ASN A 133 3.16 10.61 9.52
CA ASN A 133 3.03 11.84 10.30
C ASN A 133 1.66 12.51 10.17
N ASP A 134 1.00 12.37 9.02
CA ASP A 134 -0.34 12.90 8.77
C ASP A 134 -1.40 12.19 9.63
N ASN A 135 -1.29 10.86 9.78
CA ASN A 135 -2.23 10.08 10.59
C ASN A 135 -1.59 8.82 11.21
N PRO A 136 -0.80 8.97 12.29
CA PRO A 136 -0.07 7.85 12.90
C PRO A 136 -1.00 6.73 13.39
N ALA A 137 -2.18 7.10 13.91
CA ALA A 137 -3.16 6.17 14.45
C ALA A 137 -3.74 5.22 13.39
N ASN A 138 -3.75 5.62 12.11
CA ASN A 138 -4.28 4.84 11.00
C ASN A 138 -3.20 4.44 9.98
N TYR A 139 -1.93 4.44 10.38
CA TYR A 139 -0.84 4.05 9.49
C TYR A 139 -1.00 2.60 9.01
N PHE A 140 -0.97 2.42 7.68
CA PHE A 140 -1.48 1.21 7.03
C PHE A 140 -0.49 0.50 6.11
N LEU A 141 0.71 1.06 5.90
CA LEU A 141 1.70 0.41 5.04
C LEU A 141 2.21 -0.90 5.70
N PRO A 142 2.40 -1.99 4.93
CA PRO A 142 2.86 -3.28 5.43
C PRO A 142 4.20 -3.26 6.15
#